data_AF-A0A914C1H7-F1
#
_entry.id   AF-A0A914C1H7-F1
#
_cell.length_a   1.000
_cell.length_b   1.000
_cell.length_c   1.000
_cell.angle_alpha   90.00
_cell.angle_beta   90.00
_cell.angle_gamma   90.00
#
_symmetry.space_group_name_H-M   'P 1'
#
loop_
_entity.id
_entity.type
_entity.pdbx_description
1 polymer ?
#
loop_
_entity_poly.entity_id
_entity_poly.type
_entity_poly.pdbx_seq_one_letter_code
_entity_poly.pdbx_strand_id
1 'polypeptide(L)'
;MTGPDFKTSQETSGPNELIMQFMAQSSTSMIRVGIPNNNSNWNNPGSFRTSYSSAYNNSAAANSLPENFDFDLFIQFTRSATAEKRESAAKAAAMALERLDNQSETDMNHYIEALEELLSDFEDVQTMTLDKIYTIFNTTQKAYPELWEQLNQRIPKLVIKALRFSSQTQNSAINAITKLIEENLLTQAVIQTVIIPSLFDFVADFKAFQSDDPGAYEQWFANRVQVASVGLKIF
;
A
#
# COMPACT_ATOMS: atom_id res chain seq x y z
N MET A 1 -33.64 47.24 -50.12
CA MET A 1 -34.01 46.15 -49.20
C MET A 1 -33.65 44.84 -49.88
N THR A 2 -32.63 44.18 -49.34
CA THR A 2 -32.08 42.83 -49.57
C THR A 2 -33.13 41.74 -49.27
N GLY A 3 -33.14 40.52 -49.82
CA GLY A 3 -32.20 39.73 -50.62
C GLY A 3 -32.89 38.43 -51.14
N PRO A 4 -32.17 37.53 -51.84
CA PRO A 4 -32.74 36.48 -52.70
C PRO A 4 -32.72 35.05 -52.12
N ASP A 5 -33.45 34.17 -52.82
CA ASP A 5 -33.55 32.71 -52.66
C ASP A 5 -32.22 31.97 -52.48
N PHE A 6 -32.23 30.94 -51.62
CA PHE A 6 -31.19 29.91 -51.56
C PHE A 6 -31.79 28.50 -51.66
N LYS A 7 -31.49 27.84 -52.79
CA LYS A 7 -31.45 26.38 -52.92
C LYS A 7 -30.12 25.88 -52.34
N THR A 8 -30.14 24.80 -51.57
CA THR A 8 -28.93 24.08 -51.16
C THR A 8 -28.97 22.64 -51.67
N SER A 9 -27.91 22.31 -52.41
CA SER A 9 -27.61 21.05 -53.04
C SER A 9 -27.21 19.96 -52.04
N GLN A 10 -27.52 18.72 -52.40
CA GLN A 10 -26.93 17.49 -51.86
C GLN A 10 -25.47 17.32 -52.32
N GLU A 11 -24.79 16.37 -51.64
CA GLU A 11 -23.45 15.79 -51.85
C GLU A 11 -22.32 16.41 -51.03
N THR A 12 -21.85 15.64 -50.03
CA THR A 12 -20.44 15.25 -49.89
C THR A 12 -20.29 14.09 -48.89
N SER A 13 -19.92 12.93 -49.43
CA SER A 13 -18.81 12.06 -49.03
C SER A 13 -18.40 11.99 -47.54
N GLY A 14 -18.54 10.80 -46.96
CA GLY A 14 -17.91 10.45 -45.68
C GLY A 14 -16.40 10.18 -45.80
N PRO A 15 -15.63 10.27 -44.70
CA PRO A 15 -14.24 9.85 -44.68
C PRO A 15 -14.11 8.47 -44.04
N ASN A 16 -14.10 7.46 -44.90
CA ASN A 16 -13.63 6.11 -44.59
C ASN A 16 -12.28 5.95 -45.32
N GLU A 17 -11.25 6.66 -44.85
CA GLU A 17 -9.90 6.58 -45.42
C GLU A 17 -8.93 7.27 -44.45
N LEU A 18 -8.58 6.56 -43.38
CA LEU A 18 -7.37 6.75 -42.55
C LEU A 18 -7.41 5.60 -41.53
N ILE A 19 -6.31 4.85 -41.42
CA ILE A 19 -6.15 3.62 -40.60
C ILE A 19 -6.41 2.30 -41.38
N MET A 20 -5.76 2.16 -42.54
CA MET A 20 -5.23 0.88 -43.00
C MET A 20 -3.91 1.13 -43.75
N GLN A 21 -2.80 1.20 -43.02
CA GLN A 21 -1.45 0.97 -43.56
C GLN A 21 -0.45 1.04 -42.40
N PHE A 22 -0.11 -0.10 -41.82
CA PHE A 22 1.26 -0.49 -41.40
C PHE A 22 1.17 -1.89 -40.75
N MET A 23 0.76 -2.87 -41.56
CA MET A 23 1.05 -4.28 -41.32
C MET A 23 1.48 -4.87 -42.66
N ALA A 24 2.79 -5.06 -42.84
CA ALA A 24 3.41 -6.22 -43.46
C ALA A 24 4.90 -5.98 -43.71
N GLN A 25 5.67 -7.04 -43.50
CA GLN A 25 7.03 -7.32 -44.01
C GLN A 25 8.23 -6.85 -43.19
N SER A 26 8.75 -7.77 -42.37
CA SER A 26 10.10 -8.30 -42.64
C SER A 26 10.29 -9.64 -41.92
N SER A 27 10.61 -10.66 -42.71
CA SER A 27 10.78 -12.06 -42.37
C SER A 27 12.16 -12.35 -41.76
N THR A 28 12.19 -13.34 -40.88
CA THR A 28 13.18 -14.43 -40.74
C THR A 28 14.68 -14.15 -40.94
N SER A 29 15.45 -14.30 -39.87
CA SER A 29 16.81 -14.89 -39.94
C SER A 29 17.18 -15.59 -38.62
N MET A 30 17.30 -16.92 -38.69
CA MET A 30 17.96 -17.76 -37.69
C MET A 30 19.47 -17.47 -37.70
N ILE A 31 20.05 -17.21 -36.54
CA ILE A 31 21.50 -17.26 -36.34
C ILE A 31 21.77 -18.09 -35.07
N ARG A 32 22.26 -19.32 -35.28
CA ARG A 32 23.05 -20.08 -34.30
C ARG A 32 24.45 -19.46 -34.28
N VAL A 33 24.94 -19.07 -33.11
CA VAL A 33 26.38 -18.94 -32.87
C VAL A 33 26.69 -19.64 -31.55
N GLY A 34 27.67 -20.54 -31.61
CA GLY A 34 28.08 -21.42 -30.53
C GLY A 34 28.85 -20.73 -29.41
N ILE A 35 28.88 -21.47 -28.32
CA ILE A 35 29.69 -21.31 -27.10
C ILE A 35 31.18 -21.12 -27.46
N PRO A 36 31.90 -20.31 -26.66
CA PRO A 36 33.14 -20.83 -26.10
C PRO A 36 33.17 -20.81 -24.57
N ASN A 37 33.79 -21.89 -24.10
CA ASN A 37 34.08 -22.34 -22.77
C ASN A 37 35.31 -21.58 -22.20
N ASN A 38 35.21 -21.07 -20.97
CA ASN A 38 36.36 -20.78 -20.07
C ASN A 38 35.77 -20.34 -18.72
N ASN A 39 35.67 -21.16 -17.67
CA ASN A 39 36.73 -21.80 -16.88
C ASN A 39 37.70 -20.80 -16.24
N SER A 40 37.35 -20.31 -15.04
CA SER A 40 38.33 -19.87 -14.04
C SER A 40 37.73 -19.89 -12.64
N ASN A 41 37.96 -21.03 -11.97
CA ASN A 41 38.21 -21.20 -10.54
C ASN A 41 38.15 -19.94 -9.68
N TRP A 42 37.14 -19.87 -8.81
CA TRP A 42 37.33 -19.31 -7.47
C TRP A 42 36.91 -20.37 -6.45
N ASN A 43 37.94 -20.82 -5.73
CA ASN A 43 37.99 -21.83 -4.69
C ASN A 43 36.72 -22.00 -3.83
N ASN A 44 36.27 -23.25 -3.76
CA ASN A 44 35.70 -23.84 -2.55
C ASN A 44 36.80 -23.89 -1.46
N PRO A 45 36.50 -23.74 -0.18
CA PRO A 45 36.30 -24.97 0.59
C PRO A 45 35.26 -24.83 1.70
N GLY A 46 34.31 -25.77 1.76
CA GLY A 46 33.46 -25.90 2.94
C GLY A 46 32.22 -26.75 2.73
N SER A 47 32.42 -27.99 2.32
CA SER A 47 31.42 -29.05 2.41
C SER A 47 30.75 -29.08 3.79
N PHE A 48 29.43 -28.99 3.87
CA PHE A 48 28.58 -29.85 4.72
C PHE A 48 27.14 -29.83 4.17
N ARG A 49 26.79 -30.89 3.43
CA ARG A 49 25.42 -31.40 3.38
C ARG A 49 25.22 -32.32 4.59
N THR A 50 23.97 -32.44 5.02
CA THR A 50 23.40 -33.22 6.14
C THR A 50 23.48 -32.48 7.49
N SER A 51 22.38 -32.09 8.15
CA SER A 51 21.16 -32.86 8.41
C SER A 51 19.96 -31.92 8.60
N TYR A 52 18.86 -32.14 7.88
CA TYR A 52 17.56 -31.59 8.29
C TYR A 52 17.07 -32.45 9.45
N SER A 53 17.43 -32.07 10.68
CA SER A 53 16.76 -32.60 11.86
C SER A 53 15.37 -31.97 11.93
N SER A 54 14.36 -32.80 11.76
CA SER A 54 13.00 -32.56 12.17
C SER A 54 12.95 -32.14 13.65
N ALA A 55 12.79 -30.85 13.91
CA ALA A 55 12.24 -30.30 15.13
C ALA A 55 12.12 -28.80 14.91
N TYR A 56 10.91 -28.32 14.67
CA TYR A 56 10.26 -27.17 15.31
C TYR A 56 8.93 -26.92 14.58
N ASN A 57 8.08 -27.96 14.62
CA ASN A 57 6.67 -27.71 14.86
C ASN A 57 6.59 -27.20 16.31
N ASN A 58 6.50 -25.89 16.49
CA ASN A 58 5.97 -25.31 17.71
C ASN A 58 5.25 -24.00 17.37
N SER A 59 4.00 -24.19 16.99
CA SER A 59 2.95 -23.19 16.73
C SER A 59 2.54 -22.42 17.99
N ALA A 60 3.49 -21.90 18.76
CA ALA A 60 3.22 -21.09 19.96
C ALA A 60 4.31 -20.05 20.29
N ALA A 61 5.53 -20.17 19.74
CA ALA A 61 6.63 -19.22 20.00
C ALA A 61 6.76 -18.10 18.94
N ALA A 62 6.09 -18.23 17.79
CA ALA A 62 6.17 -17.29 16.66
C ALA A 62 5.41 -15.95 16.87
N ASN A 63 4.96 -15.65 18.10
CA ASN A 63 4.08 -14.51 18.37
C ASN A 63 4.57 -13.55 19.48
N SER A 64 5.72 -13.83 20.10
CA SER A 64 6.29 -12.95 21.12
C SER A 64 7.45 -12.17 20.56
N LEU A 65 7.43 -10.85 20.75
CA LEU A 65 8.57 -10.01 20.45
C LEU A 65 9.77 -10.43 21.29
N PRO A 66 11.00 -10.37 20.74
CA PRO A 66 12.22 -10.58 21.51
C PRO A 66 12.25 -9.71 22.77
N GLU A 67 12.70 -10.24 23.90
CA GLU A 67 12.78 -9.50 25.18
C GLU A 67 13.66 -8.24 25.08
N ASN A 68 14.59 -8.20 24.12
CA ASN A 68 15.48 -7.07 23.83
C ASN A 68 15.11 -6.35 22.52
N PHE A 69 13.84 -6.26 22.18
CA PHE A 69 13.43 -5.57 20.95
C PHE A 69 13.74 -4.06 21.04
N ASP A 70 14.66 -3.60 20.20
CA ASP A 70 15.08 -2.21 20.08
C ASP A 70 14.76 -1.63 18.70
N PHE A 71 15.12 -0.35 18.50
CA PHE A 71 14.83 0.36 17.25
C PHE A 71 15.57 -0.24 16.05
N ASP A 72 16.83 -0.62 16.20
CA ASP A 72 17.61 -1.23 15.12
C ASP A 72 17.02 -2.57 14.68
N LEU A 73 16.59 -3.38 15.65
CA LEU A 73 15.93 -4.66 15.38
C LEU A 73 14.58 -4.46 14.68
N PHE A 74 13.84 -3.42 15.03
CA PHE A 74 12.62 -3.03 14.31
C PHE A 74 12.89 -2.72 12.83
N ILE A 75 13.92 -1.91 12.54
CA ILE A 75 14.31 -1.59 11.16
C ILE A 75 14.76 -2.86 10.42
N GLN A 76 15.55 -3.72 11.06
CA GLN A 76 15.99 -4.99 10.48
C GLN A 76 14.81 -5.92 10.16
N PHE A 77 13.83 -6.02 11.06
CA PHE A 77 12.69 -6.91 10.91
C PHE A 77 11.74 -6.44 9.82
N THR A 78 11.54 -5.13 9.70
CA THR A 78 10.77 -4.51 8.62
C THR A 78 11.34 -4.86 7.24
N ARG A 79 12.67 -4.82 7.11
CA ARG A 79 13.38 -5.15 5.86
C ARG A 79 13.62 -6.65 5.64
N SER A 80 13.07 -7.51 6.48
CA SER A 80 13.29 -8.95 6.38
C SER A 80 12.54 -9.57 5.20
N ALA A 81 13.17 -10.55 4.53
CA ALA A 81 12.49 -11.33 3.48
C ALA A 81 11.30 -12.15 4.01
N THR A 82 11.29 -12.51 5.30
CA THR A 82 10.28 -13.39 5.92
C THR A 82 9.08 -12.61 6.45
N ALA A 83 7.86 -13.03 6.10
CA ALA A 83 6.61 -12.43 6.61
C ALA A 83 6.54 -12.40 8.14
N GLU A 84 6.92 -13.47 8.84
CA GLU A 84 6.91 -13.57 10.31
C GLU A 84 7.67 -12.44 11.01
N LYS A 85 8.85 -12.07 10.49
CA LYS A 85 9.64 -10.95 11.05
C LYS A 85 8.98 -9.61 10.77
N ARG A 86 8.36 -9.43 9.61
CA ARG A 86 7.62 -8.20 9.27
C ARG A 86 6.35 -8.07 10.09
N GLU A 87 5.63 -9.16 10.34
CA GLU A 87 4.50 -9.20 11.28
C GLU A 87 4.95 -8.83 12.70
N SER A 88 6.12 -9.34 13.12
CA SER A 88 6.71 -8.96 14.41
C SER A 88 7.02 -7.46 14.45
N ALA A 89 7.61 -6.89 13.39
CA ALA A 89 7.83 -5.45 13.28
C ALA A 89 6.51 -4.67 13.32
N ALA A 90 5.47 -5.09 12.61
CA ALA A 90 4.14 -4.47 12.63
C ALA A 90 3.52 -4.49 14.04
N LYS A 91 3.60 -5.62 14.75
CA LYS A 91 3.15 -5.74 16.15
C LYS A 91 3.90 -4.77 17.07
N ALA A 92 5.18 -4.52 16.78
CA ALA A 92 6.06 -3.67 17.57
C ALA A 92 6.15 -2.21 17.15
N ALA A 93 5.53 -1.80 16.05
CA ALA A 93 5.70 -0.46 15.49
C ALA A 93 5.50 0.66 16.53
N ALA A 94 4.42 0.57 17.32
CA ALA A 94 4.16 1.54 18.39
C ALA A 94 5.18 1.50 19.54
N MET A 95 5.77 0.34 19.85
CA MET A 95 6.81 0.21 20.88
C MET A 95 8.17 0.70 20.39
N ALA A 96 8.48 0.51 19.10
CA ALA A 96 9.69 1.03 18.48
C ALA A 96 9.76 2.56 18.60
N LEU A 97 8.62 3.24 18.55
CA LEU A 97 8.52 4.69 18.76
C LEU A 97 8.99 5.11 20.17
N GLU A 98 8.68 4.33 21.21
CA GLU A 98 9.13 4.61 22.59
C GLU A 98 10.65 4.44 22.75
N ARG A 99 11.30 3.75 21.81
CA ARG A 99 12.74 3.48 21.79
C ARG A 99 13.49 4.35 20.78
N LEU A 100 12.79 5.24 20.09
CA LEU A 100 13.36 6.14 19.10
C LEU A 100 14.15 7.27 19.78
N ASP A 101 15.37 7.53 19.32
CA ASP A 101 16.11 8.74 19.69
C ASP A 101 15.46 9.96 19.02
N ASN A 102 14.82 10.79 19.83
CA ASN A 102 14.00 11.89 19.36
C ASN A 102 14.79 13.14 18.93
N GLN A 103 16.12 13.12 19.10
CA GLN A 103 17.00 14.17 18.60
C GLN A 103 17.60 13.82 17.23
N SER A 104 17.40 12.57 16.77
CA SER A 104 17.94 12.06 15.52
C SER A 104 16.92 12.18 14.39
N GLU A 105 17.09 13.16 13.51
CA GLU A 105 16.30 13.27 12.28
C GLU A 105 16.40 12.01 11.41
N THR A 106 17.58 11.38 11.43
CA THR A 106 17.84 10.13 10.70
C THR A 106 16.93 9.01 11.18
N ASP A 107 16.77 8.84 12.50
CA ASP A 107 15.93 7.78 13.05
C ASP A 107 14.44 8.06 12.86
N MET A 108 14.02 9.32 12.94
CA MET A 108 12.66 9.72 12.56
C MET A 108 12.35 9.35 11.11
N ASN A 109 13.28 9.63 10.18
CA ASN A 109 13.11 9.27 8.78
C ASN A 109 13.06 7.75 8.57
N HIS A 110 13.98 6.99 9.19
CA HIS A 110 13.96 5.53 9.12
C HIS A 110 12.67 4.93 9.68
N TYR A 111 12.12 5.50 10.75
CA TYR A 111 10.86 5.05 11.32
C TYR A 111 9.69 5.27 10.34
N ILE A 112 9.63 6.44 9.69
CA ILE A 112 8.59 6.71 8.69
C ILE A 112 8.73 5.74 7.51
N GLU A 113 9.94 5.55 6.98
CA GLU A 113 10.20 4.59 5.89
C GLU A 113 9.76 3.18 6.28
N ALA A 114 10.09 2.74 7.49
CA ALA A 114 9.67 1.43 8.00
C ALA A 114 8.13 1.31 8.05
N LEU A 115 7.41 2.34 8.52
CA LEU A 115 5.95 2.33 8.49
C LEU A 115 5.38 2.29 7.08
N GLU A 116 5.96 3.02 6.14
CA GLU A 116 5.54 2.98 4.74
C GLU A 116 5.77 1.62 4.09
N GLU A 117 6.90 0.97 4.40
CA GLU A 117 7.20 -0.41 3.99
C GLU A 117 6.15 -1.37 4.54
N LEU A 118 5.89 -1.36 5.86
CA LEU A 118 4.91 -2.25 6.49
C LEU A 118 3.48 -2.02 5.99
N LEU A 119 3.10 -0.77 5.70
CA LEU A 119 1.80 -0.43 5.11
C LEU A 119 1.70 -0.76 3.61
N SER A 120 2.80 -1.07 2.95
CA SER A 120 2.83 -1.47 1.54
C SER A 120 3.12 -2.96 1.36
N ASP A 121 3.15 -3.72 2.47
CA ASP A 121 3.54 -5.12 2.52
C ASP A 121 2.35 -6.07 2.23
N PHE A 122 2.52 -7.35 2.53
CA PHE A 122 1.47 -8.36 2.53
C PHE A 122 0.33 -7.96 3.46
N GLU A 123 -0.85 -8.46 3.12
CA GLU A 123 -2.10 -8.03 3.71
C GLU A 123 -2.18 -8.19 5.24
N ASP A 124 -1.63 -9.27 5.79
CA ASP A 124 -1.60 -9.50 7.24
C ASP A 124 -0.72 -8.46 7.97
N VAL A 125 0.45 -8.15 7.43
CA VAL A 125 1.38 -7.15 7.97
C VAL A 125 0.76 -5.75 7.89
N GLN A 126 0.13 -5.45 6.75
CA GLN A 126 -0.57 -4.18 6.56
C GLN A 126 -1.71 -4.03 7.57
N THR A 127 -2.54 -5.06 7.75
CA THR A 127 -3.65 -5.07 8.74
C THR A 127 -3.13 -4.82 10.15
N MET A 128 -2.09 -5.54 10.58
CA MET A 128 -1.49 -5.35 11.91
C MET A 128 -0.93 -3.93 12.09
N THR A 129 -0.32 -3.38 11.04
CA THR A 129 0.23 -2.02 11.07
C THR A 129 -0.89 -0.98 11.16
N LEU A 130 -1.97 -1.15 10.39
CA LEU A 130 -3.16 -0.29 10.42
C LEU A 130 -3.75 -0.20 11.83
N ASP A 131 -3.82 -1.33 12.54
CA ASP A 131 -4.32 -1.39 13.93
C ASP A 131 -3.45 -0.60 14.92
N LYS A 132 -2.18 -0.31 14.57
CA LYS A 132 -1.27 0.52 15.38
C LYS A 132 -1.24 2.00 15.02
N ILE A 133 -1.78 2.40 13.86
CA ILE A 133 -1.68 3.78 13.36
C ILE A 133 -2.23 4.80 14.35
N TYR A 134 -3.38 4.51 14.97
CA TYR A 134 -3.94 5.40 15.99
C TYR A 134 -2.96 5.65 17.14
N THR A 135 -2.40 4.58 17.71
CA THR A 135 -1.43 4.69 18.81
C THR A 135 -0.20 5.48 18.38
N ILE A 136 0.32 5.23 17.17
CA ILE A 136 1.48 5.92 16.64
C ILE A 136 1.20 7.43 16.49
N PHE A 137 0.08 7.82 15.89
CA PHE A 137 -0.28 9.23 15.72
C PHE A 137 -0.53 9.93 17.06
N ASN A 138 -1.24 9.28 17.98
CA ASN A 138 -1.51 9.84 19.30
C ASN A 138 -0.22 10.04 20.12
N THR A 139 0.71 9.08 20.07
CA THR A 139 2.00 9.20 20.77
C THR A 139 2.88 10.25 20.11
N THR A 140 2.99 10.27 18.78
CA THR A 140 3.82 11.24 18.05
C THR A 140 3.32 12.67 18.21
N GLN A 141 2.00 12.92 18.17
CA GLN A 141 1.48 14.28 18.36
C GLN A 141 1.93 14.90 19.70
N LYS A 142 2.03 14.06 20.74
CA LYS A 142 2.37 14.51 22.11
C LYS A 142 3.87 14.56 22.35
N ALA A 143 4.60 13.53 21.92
CA ALA A 143 6.00 13.35 22.26
C ALA A 143 6.97 13.77 21.14
N TYR A 144 6.53 13.76 19.88
CA TYR A 144 7.36 13.94 18.69
C TYR A 144 6.67 14.80 17.61
N PRO A 145 6.42 16.11 17.83
CA PRO A 145 5.62 16.94 16.93
C PRO A 145 6.14 17.02 15.49
N GLU A 146 7.46 17.04 15.31
CA GLU A 146 8.10 17.05 13.98
C GLU A 146 7.84 15.75 13.21
N LEU A 147 8.01 14.60 13.90
CA LEU A 147 7.68 13.29 13.34
C LEU A 147 6.18 13.19 13.01
N TRP A 148 5.31 13.69 13.89
CA TRP A 148 3.86 13.70 13.67
C TRP A 148 3.47 14.49 12.42
N GLU A 149 4.08 15.64 12.18
CA GLU A 149 3.82 16.46 10.99
C GLU A 149 4.22 15.70 9.71
N GLN A 150 5.37 15.04 9.72
CA GLN A 150 5.82 14.22 8.58
C GLN A 150 4.91 13.00 8.35
N LEU A 151 4.49 12.33 9.43
CA LEU A 151 3.54 11.21 9.35
C LEU A 151 2.20 11.67 8.76
N ASN A 152 1.70 12.85 9.18
CA ASN A 152 0.47 13.46 8.68
C ASN A 152 0.46 13.62 7.16
N GLN A 153 1.61 13.94 6.57
CA GLN A 153 1.70 14.19 5.13
C GLN A 153 1.82 12.89 4.31
N ARG A 154 2.37 11.83 4.90
CA ARG A 154 2.77 10.60 4.19
C ARG A 154 1.82 9.43 4.41
N ILE A 155 1.55 9.11 5.68
CA ILE A 155 0.85 7.88 6.07
C ILE A 155 -0.64 7.86 5.67
N PRO A 156 -1.42 8.96 5.79
CA PRO A 156 -2.86 8.92 5.47
C PRO A 156 -3.18 8.44 4.07
N LYS A 157 -2.32 8.72 3.08
CA LYS A 157 -2.48 8.21 1.71
C LYS A 157 -2.39 6.68 1.64
N LEU A 158 -1.49 6.07 2.42
CA LEU A 158 -1.32 4.63 2.47
C LEU A 158 -2.48 3.95 3.20
N VAL A 159 -2.95 4.55 4.30
CA VAL A 159 -4.13 4.06 5.02
C VAL A 159 -5.35 4.05 4.10
N ILE A 160 -5.56 5.10 3.29
CA ILE A 160 -6.68 5.13 2.35
C ILE A 160 -6.52 4.11 1.21
N LYS A 161 -5.30 3.93 0.67
CA LYS A 161 -5.06 2.87 -0.33
C LYS A 161 -5.47 1.50 0.19
N ALA A 162 -5.35 1.28 1.50
CA ALA A 162 -5.71 0.00 2.11
C ALA A 162 -7.22 -0.31 2.07
N LEU A 163 -8.09 0.66 1.77
CA LEU A 163 -9.52 0.44 1.57
C LEU A 163 -9.83 -0.49 0.37
N ARG A 164 -8.87 -0.68 -0.54
CA ARG A 164 -9.03 -1.48 -1.76
C ARG A 164 -8.69 -2.97 -1.60
N PHE A 165 -8.21 -3.41 -0.43
CA PHE A 165 -7.86 -4.81 -0.17
C PHE A 165 -9.05 -5.60 0.41
N SER A 166 -8.80 -6.74 1.08
CA SER A 166 -9.87 -7.56 1.64
C SER A 166 -10.69 -6.80 2.69
N SER A 167 -11.87 -7.35 3.00
CA SER A 167 -12.77 -6.80 4.00
C SER A 167 -12.10 -6.58 5.37
N GLN A 168 -11.17 -7.46 5.77
CA GLN A 168 -10.48 -7.33 7.06
C GLN A 168 -9.58 -6.09 7.08
N THR A 169 -8.69 -6.00 6.09
CA THR A 169 -7.76 -4.87 5.91
C THR A 169 -8.52 -3.55 5.73
N GLN A 170 -9.60 -3.59 4.95
CA GLN A 170 -10.48 -2.47 4.74
C GLN A 170 -11.10 -1.99 6.06
N ASN A 171 -11.58 -2.90 6.91
CA ASN A 171 -12.14 -2.55 8.21
C ASN A 171 -11.10 -1.93 9.14
N SER A 172 -9.86 -2.45 9.17
CA SER A 172 -8.75 -1.84 9.91
C SER A 172 -8.42 -0.44 9.40
N ALA A 173 -8.42 -0.24 8.08
CA ALA A 173 -8.22 1.08 7.47
C ALA A 173 -9.34 2.07 7.81
N ILE A 174 -10.61 1.67 7.70
CA ILE A 174 -11.77 2.49 8.09
C ILE A 174 -11.66 2.89 9.57
N ASN A 175 -11.36 1.94 10.45
CA ASN A 175 -11.20 2.18 11.88
C ASN A 175 -10.06 3.16 12.17
N ALA A 176 -8.91 2.97 11.51
CA ALA A 176 -7.77 3.88 11.63
C ALA A 176 -8.14 5.30 11.22
N ILE A 177 -8.73 5.50 10.02
CA ILE A 177 -9.15 6.82 9.52
C ILE A 177 -10.16 7.47 10.47
N THR A 178 -11.16 6.71 10.92
CA THR A 178 -12.20 7.20 11.82
C THR A 178 -11.59 7.73 13.11
N LYS A 179 -10.73 6.95 13.78
CA LYS A 179 -10.05 7.38 15.01
C LYS A 179 -9.15 8.58 14.80
N LEU A 180 -8.41 8.61 13.69
CA LEU A 180 -7.53 9.73 13.36
C LEU A 180 -8.31 11.05 13.19
N ILE A 181 -9.52 10.99 12.64
CA ILE A 181 -10.40 12.15 12.48
C ILE A 181 -11.06 12.53 13.81
N GLU A 182 -11.70 11.58 14.49
CA GLU A 182 -12.45 11.82 15.73
C GLU A 182 -11.58 12.41 16.84
N GLU A 183 -10.31 11.99 16.91
CA GLU A 183 -9.34 12.44 17.91
C GLU A 183 -8.49 13.63 17.44
N ASN A 184 -8.83 14.27 16.30
CA ASN A 184 -8.12 15.42 15.73
C ASN A 184 -6.60 15.18 15.56
N LEU A 185 -6.23 13.97 15.14
CA LEU A 185 -4.83 13.57 14.92
C LEU A 185 -4.33 13.90 13.51
N LEU A 186 -5.23 14.38 12.64
CA LEU A 186 -4.91 14.83 11.29
C LEU A 186 -5.03 16.34 11.16
N THR A 187 -4.16 16.95 10.36
CA THR A 187 -4.31 18.36 9.99
C THR A 187 -5.51 18.56 9.05
N GLN A 188 -6.15 19.72 9.14
CA GLN A 188 -7.27 20.07 8.26
C GLN A 188 -6.89 20.03 6.77
N ALA A 189 -5.66 20.42 6.44
CA ALA A 189 -5.15 20.35 5.07
C ALA A 189 -5.10 18.90 4.56
N VAL A 190 -4.64 17.94 5.36
CA VAL A 190 -4.61 16.53 5.01
C VAL A 190 -6.03 15.98 4.86
N ILE A 191 -6.94 16.34 5.76
CA ILE A 191 -8.35 15.92 5.67
C ILE A 191 -8.97 16.38 4.34
N GLN A 192 -8.80 17.66 4.00
CA GLN A 192 -9.42 18.25 2.81
C GLN A 192 -8.79 17.80 1.49
N THR A 193 -7.46 17.62 1.45
CA THR A 193 -6.73 17.36 0.20
C THR A 193 -6.45 15.89 -0.05
N VAL A 194 -6.47 15.05 0.99
CA VAL A 194 -6.16 13.62 0.89
C VAL A 194 -7.36 12.77 1.28
N ILE A 195 -7.86 12.92 2.50
CA ILE A 195 -8.88 12.00 3.04
C ILE A 195 -10.18 12.14 2.26
N ILE A 196 -10.78 13.34 2.26
CA ILE A 196 -12.10 13.57 1.64
C ILE A 196 -12.12 13.11 0.17
N PRO A 197 -11.23 13.58 -0.72
CA PRO A 197 -11.28 13.17 -2.13
C PRO A 197 -11.18 11.66 -2.30
N SER A 198 -10.29 11.03 -1.53
CA SER A 198 -10.03 9.60 -1.68
C SER A 198 -11.16 8.72 -1.12
N LEU A 199 -11.88 9.17 -0.07
CA LEU A 199 -13.09 8.48 0.40
C LEU A 199 -14.21 8.58 -0.64
N PHE A 200 -14.39 9.75 -1.27
CA PHE A 200 -15.36 9.92 -2.36
C PHE A 200 -15.01 9.04 -3.56
N ASP A 201 -13.74 9.00 -3.97
CA ASP A 201 -13.27 8.12 -5.05
C ASP A 201 -13.54 6.64 -4.73
N PHE A 202 -13.33 6.23 -3.48
CA PHE A 202 -13.60 4.87 -3.03
C PHE A 202 -15.09 4.50 -3.08
N VAL A 203 -15.97 5.42 -2.67
CA VAL A 203 -17.43 5.22 -2.71
C VAL A 203 -17.96 5.26 -4.15
N ALA A 204 -17.41 6.14 -4.99
CA ALA A 204 -17.81 6.31 -6.38
C ALA A 204 -17.39 5.15 -7.29
N ASP A 205 -16.46 4.28 -6.85
CA ASP A 205 -16.02 3.10 -7.59
C ASP A 205 -17.07 1.96 -7.55
N PHE A 206 -18.20 2.23 -8.21
CA PHE A 206 -19.32 1.29 -8.38
C PHE A 206 -19.01 0.19 -9.41
N LYS A 207 -17.92 0.33 -10.19
CA LYS A 207 -17.55 -0.60 -11.26
C LYS A 207 -16.77 -1.82 -10.76
N ALA A 208 -16.38 -1.86 -9.49
CA ALA A 208 -15.43 -2.83 -8.95
C ALA A 208 -16.05 -4.10 -8.35
N PHE A 209 -17.37 -4.31 -8.37
CA PHE A 209 -17.98 -5.52 -7.77
C PHE A 209 -18.68 -6.41 -8.81
N GLN A 210 -18.04 -7.52 -9.14
CA GLN A 210 -18.57 -8.61 -9.98
C GLN A 210 -18.50 -9.91 -9.18
N SER A 211 -19.19 -9.99 -8.03
CA SER A 211 -19.32 -11.24 -7.28
C SER A 211 -20.74 -11.75 -7.37
N ASP A 212 -20.89 -13.03 -7.69
CA ASP A 212 -22.17 -13.74 -7.64
C ASP A 212 -22.55 -14.16 -6.21
N ASP A 213 -21.67 -13.91 -5.22
CA ASP A 213 -21.91 -14.19 -3.80
C ASP A 213 -22.66 -13.03 -3.10
N PRO A 214 -23.90 -13.25 -2.63
CA PRO A 214 -24.67 -12.25 -1.90
C PRO A 214 -23.98 -11.74 -0.63
N GLY A 215 -23.28 -12.60 0.10
CA GLY A 215 -22.61 -12.21 1.36
C GLY A 215 -21.45 -11.24 1.11
N ALA A 216 -20.69 -11.48 0.04
CA ALA A 216 -19.64 -10.57 -0.40
C ALA A 216 -20.22 -9.21 -0.85
N TYR A 217 -21.40 -9.19 -1.50
CA TYR A 217 -22.07 -7.94 -1.89
C TYR A 217 -22.54 -7.13 -0.67
N GLU A 218 -23.14 -7.78 0.32
CA GLU A 218 -23.59 -7.12 1.56
C GLU A 218 -22.41 -6.50 2.31
N GLN A 219 -21.30 -7.24 2.45
CA GLN A 219 -20.07 -6.73 3.08
C GLN A 219 -19.47 -5.58 2.26
N TRP A 220 -19.43 -5.70 0.94
CA TRP A 220 -18.99 -4.65 0.04
C TRP A 220 -19.80 -3.38 0.26
N PHE A 221 -21.13 -3.47 0.26
CA PHE A 221 -22.03 -2.34 0.44
C PHE A 221 -21.90 -1.72 1.83
N ALA A 222 -21.91 -2.54 2.88
CA ALA A 222 -21.75 -2.11 4.27
C ALA A 222 -20.48 -1.28 4.46
N ASN A 223 -19.35 -1.70 3.88
CA ASN A 223 -18.09 -0.97 4.00
C ASN A 223 -18.14 0.40 3.29
N ARG A 224 -18.87 0.54 2.17
CA ARG A 224 -19.05 1.85 1.50
C ARG A 224 -19.95 2.77 2.32
N VAL A 225 -21.01 2.23 2.93
CA VAL A 225 -21.86 2.99 3.86
C VAL A 225 -21.02 3.49 5.04
N GLN A 226 -20.13 2.66 5.60
CA GLN A 226 -19.22 3.07 6.65
C GLN A 226 -18.28 4.18 6.18
N VAL A 227 -17.63 4.04 5.03
CA VAL A 227 -16.77 5.09 4.45
C VAL A 227 -17.54 6.40 4.23
N ALA A 228 -18.74 6.32 3.66
CA ALA A 228 -19.61 7.49 3.46
C ALA A 228 -19.97 8.15 4.80
N SER A 229 -20.22 7.36 5.85
CA SER A 229 -20.49 7.87 7.19
C SER A 229 -19.29 8.60 7.80
N VAL A 230 -18.07 8.13 7.54
CA VAL A 230 -16.82 8.82 7.93
C VAL A 230 -16.71 10.15 7.19
N GLY A 231 -16.97 10.16 5.88
CA GLY A 231 -16.99 11.40 5.09
C GLY A 231 -18.00 12.41 5.63
N LEU A 232 -19.20 11.97 6.02
CA LEU A 232 -20.24 12.83 6.59
C LEU A 232 -19.87 13.41 7.96
N LYS A 233 -19.12 12.68 8.80
CA LYS A 233 -18.66 13.18 10.12
C LYS A 233 -17.67 14.33 10.03
N ILE A 234 -17.04 14.53 8.87
CA ILE A 234 -16.08 15.62 8.65
C ILE A 234 -16.81 16.96 8.38
N PHE A 235 -18.07 16.92 7.93
CA PHE A 235 -18.91 18.09 7.61
C PHE A 235 -19.90 18.40 8.73
#